data_AF-A0A2H3DAQ9-F1
#
_entry.id   AF-A0A2H3DAQ9-F1
#
_cell.length_a   1.000
_cell.length_b   1.000
_cell.length_c   1.000
_cell.angle_alpha   90.00
_cell.angle_beta   90.00
_cell.angle_gamma   90.00
#
_symmetry.space_group_name_H-M   'P 1'
#
loop_
_entity.id
_entity.type
_entity.pdbx_description
1 polymer ?
#
loop_
_entity_poly.entity_id
_entity_poly.type
_entity_poly.pdbx_seq_one_letter_code
_entity_poly.pdbx_strand_id
1 'polypeptide(L)'
;TSQRLGMLPLVIGMPVMITQNFDVESGIVNGATGTLEKIRYRLDEDGRHIALSCVVNVPLMTGSPLTDLKKSQAVALQDTVELDFKH
;
A
#
# COMPACT_ATOMS: atom_id res chain seq x y z
N THR A 1 -0.52 -14.02 22.05
CA THR A 1 -0.75 -12.57 22.17
C THR A 1 -1.62 -12.16 21.00
N SER A 2 -2.93 -11.98 21.22
CA SER A 2 -3.87 -11.54 20.19
C SER A 2 -3.66 -10.05 19.89
N GLN A 3 -2.50 -9.71 19.35
CA GLN A 3 -2.23 -8.41 18.77
C GLN A 3 -3.10 -8.29 17.52
N ARG A 4 -4.40 -8.01 17.71
CA ARG A 4 -5.18 -7.36 16.66
C ARG A 4 -4.57 -5.97 16.54
N LEU A 5 -3.52 -5.85 15.73
CA LEU A 5 -3.09 -4.55 15.25
C LEU A 5 -4.35 -3.94 14.65
N GLY A 6 -4.83 -2.84 15.24
CA GLY A 6 -5.94 -2.10 14.69
C GLY A 6 -5.64 -1.66 13.25
N MET A 7 -6.57 -0.95 12.62
CA MET A 7 -6.33 -0.37 11.31
C MET A 7 -5.05 0.48 11.33
N LEU A 8 -4.13 0.22 10.41
CA LEU A 8 -2.91 1.02 10.27
C LEU A 8 -3.31 2.45 9.84
N PRO A 9 -2.95 3.49 10.60
CA PRO A 9 -3.22 4.86 10.18
C PRO A 9 -2.38 5.18 8.95
N LEU A 10 -3.04 5.38 7.81
CA LEU A 10 -2.40 5.76 6.55
C LEU A 10 -2.36 7.29 6.45
N VAL A 11 -1.16 7.87 6.45
CA VAL A 11 -0.93 9.31 6.36
C VAL A 11 -0.09 9.64 5.14
N ILE A 12 -0.53 10.59 4.32
CA ILE A 12 0.25 11.03 3.16
C ILE A 12 1.63 11.53 3.60
N GLY A 13 2.68 11.08 2.90
CA GLY A 13 4.07 11.35 3.22
C GLY A 13 4.72 10.33 4.15
N MET A 14 3.97 9.38 4.73
CA MET A 14 4.56 8.37 5.60
C MET A 14 5.37 7.33 4.81
N PRO A 15 6.48 6.83 5.38
CA PRO A 15 7.16 5.66 4.84
C PRO A 15 6.28 4.42 5.01
N VAL A 16 6.21 3.61 3.96
CA VAL A 16 5.48 2.34 3.94
C VAL A 16 6.36 1.24 3.35
N MET A 17 6.04 0.00 3.70
CA MET A 17 6.65 -1.20 3.15
C MET A 17 5.58 -2.05 2.48
N ILE A 18 5.87 -2.53 1.27
CA ILE A 18 5.07 -3.52 0.56
C ILE A 18 5.33 -4.88 1.19
N THR A 19 4.27 -5.61 1.54
CA THR A 19 4.36 -6.92 2.21
C THR A 19 4.06 -8.09 1.28
N GLN A 20 3.69 -7.83 0.02
CA GLN A 20 3.32 -8.86 -0.95
C GLN A 20 3.88 -8.57 -2.33
N ASN A 21 4.23 -9.63 -3.03
CA ASN A 21 4.64 -9.55 -4.43
C ASN A 21 3.38 -9.42 -5.29
N PHE A 22 3.26 -8.32 -6.04
CA PHE A 22 2.17 -8.16 -7.00
C PHE A 22 2.62 -7.62 -8.36
N ASP A 23 3.85 -7.12 -8.47
CA ASP A 23 4.47 -6.75 -9.75
C ASP A 23 5.99 -6.92 -9.67
N VAL A 24 6.43 -8.18 -9.66
CA VAL A 24 7.83 -8.57 -9.45
C VAL A 24 8.74 -8.04 -10.55
N GLU A 25 8.30 -8.06 -11.80
CA GLU A 25 9.07 -7.59 -12.95
C GLU A 25 9.38 -6.10 -12.86
N SER A 26 8.44 -5.31 -12.32
CA SER A 26 8.64 -3.87 -12.08
C SER A 26 9.34 -3.55 -10.75
N GLY A 27 9.67 -4.55 -9.93
CA GLY A 27 10.35 -4.36 -8.64
C GLY A 27 9.42 -4.17 -7.43
N ILE A 28 8.12 -4.47 -7.57
CA ILE A 28 7.16 -4.43 -6.47
C ILE A 28 7.06 -5.79 -5.80
N VAL A 29 7.98 -5.97 -4.86
CA VAL A 29 8.17 -7.18 -4.08
C VAL A 29 7.98 -6.92 -2.58
N ASN A 30 7.79 -7.98 -1.80
CA ASN A 30 7.83 -7.90 -0.35
C ASN A 30 9.17 -7.29 0.11
N GLY A 31 9.09 -6.29 1.00
CA GLY A 31 10.22 -5.52 1.48
C GLY A 31 10.51 -4.26 0.65
N ALA A 32 9.87 -4.08 -0.51
CA ALA A 32 9.98 -2.83 -1.25
C ALA A 32 9.44 -1.68 -0.39
N THR A 33 10.19 -0.59 -0.30
CA THR A 33 9.85 0.57 0.52
C THR A 33 9.52 1.77 -0.35
N GLY A 34 8.63 2.61 0.16
CA GLY A 34 8.21 3.80 -0.55
C GLY A 34 7.54 4.82 0.35
N THR A 35 7.07 5.89 -0.28
CA THR A 35 6.33 6.96 0.39
C THR A 35 4.88 6.95 -0.06
N LEU A 36 3.95 7.01 0.89
CA LEU A 36 2.52 7.07 0.60
C LEU A 36 2.14 8.43 0.01
N GLU A 37 1.63 8.48 -1.22
CA GLU A 37 1.33 9.75 -1.90
C GLU A 37 -0.17 10.04 -2.05
N LYS A 38 -1.00 9.00 -2.19
CA LYS A 38 -2.46 9.16 -2.30
C LYS A 38 -3.17 7.99 -1.66
N ILE A 39 -4.36 8.25 -1.10
CA ILE A 39 -5.26 7.22 -0.59
C ILE A 39 -6.65 7.50 -1.15
N ARG A 40 -7.33 6.46 -1.63
CA ARG A 40 -8.74 6.52 -2.02
C ARG A 40 -9.56 5.83 -0.95
N TYR A 41 -10.62 6.48 -0.51
CA TYR A 41 -11.52 5.97 0.51
C TYR A 41 -12.94 5.85 -0.03
N ARG A 42 -13.71 4.93 0.56
CA ARG A 42 -15.18 5.02 0.61
C ARG A 42 -15.64 5.23 2.05
N LEU A 43 -16.88 5.67 2.21
CA LEU A 43 -17.56 5.64 3.50
C LEU A 43 -18.30 4.30 3.64
N ASP A 44 -18.33 3.74 4.85
CA ASP A 44 -19.25 2.67 5.21
C ASP A 44 -20.56 3.23 5.79
N GLU A 45 -21.46 2.33 6.21
CA GLU A 45 -22.77 2.67 6.79
C GLU A 45 -22.65 3.46 8.11
N ASP A 46 -21.54 3.28 8.83
CA ASP A 46 -21.22 3.98 10.07
C ASP A 46 -20.49 5.32 9.82
N GLY A 47 -20.27 5.69 8.55
CA GLY A 47 -19.54 6.90 8.16
C GLY A 47 -18.02 6.82 8.33
N ARG A 48 -17.44 5.61 8.45
CA ARG A 48 -15.99 5.41 8.57
C ARG A 48 -15.33 5.36 7.20
N HIS A 49 -14.12 5.93 7.12
CA HIS A 49 -13.29 5.86 5.92
C HIS A 49 -12.65 4.47 5.78
N ILE A 50 -13.00 3.76 4.71
CA ILE A 50 -12.43 2.47 4.33
C ILE A 50 -11.50 2.68 3.14
N ALA A 51 -10.21 2.40 3.30
CA ALA A 51 -9.22 2.55 2.23
C ALA A 51 -9.48 1.50 1.13
N LEU A 52 -9.59 1.97 -0.11
CA LEU A 52 -9.82 1.15 -1.31
C LEU A 52 -8.55 0.94 -2.12
N SER A 53 -7.69 1.95 -2.17
CA SER A 53 -6.38 1.85 -2.81
C SER A 53 -5.47 2.97 -2.33
N CYS A 54 -4.18 2.79 -2.53
CA CYS A 54 -3.20 3.83 -2.36
C CYS A 54 -2.19 3.88 -3.50
N VAL A 55 -1.61 5.06 -3.68
CA VAL A 55 -0.48 5.28 -4.57
C VAL A 55 0.76 5.41 -3.69
N VAL A 56 1.75 4.58 -3.95
CA VAL A 56 3.03 4.56 -3.24
C VAL A 56 4.14 4.89 -4.22
N ASN A 57 4.95 5.90 -3.90
CA ASN A 57 6.16 6.18 -4.64
C ASN A 57 7.28 5.26 -4.17
N VAL A 58 7.64 4.29 -5.00
CA VAL A 58 8.68 3.28 -4.80
C VAL A 58 9.88 3.64 -5.69
N PRO A 59 10.94 4.27 -5.15
CA PRO A 59 12.03 4.81 -5.98
C PRO A 59 12.79 3.77 -6.79
N LEU A 60 12.83 2.51 -6.32
CA LEU A 60 13.55 1.41 -6.97
C LEU A 60 12.72 0.68 -8.04
N MET A 61 11.51 1.14 -8.32
CA MET A 61 10.65 0.56 -9.36
C MET A 61 11.25 0.79 -10.75
N THR A 62 11.28 -0.26 -11.57
CA THR A 62 11.89 -0.24 -12.91
C THR A 62 10.89 -0.33 -14.05
N GLY A 63 9.65 -0.73 -13.74
CA GLY A 63 8.57 -0.93 -14.72
C GLY A 63 8.10 0.34 -15.44
N SER A 64 7.31 0.13 -16.49
CA SER A 64 6.59 1.22 -17.16
C SER A 64 5.46 1.73 -16.25
N PRO A 65 5.20 3.05 -16.21
CA PRO A 65 4.10 3.58 -15.42
C PRO A 65 2.75 3.12 -15.97
N LEU A 66 1.78 2.96 -15.07
CA LEU A 66 0.37 2.94 -15.46
C LEU A 66 -0.03 4.31 -16.03
N THR A 67 -1.07 4.32 -16.87
CA THR A 67 -1.64 5.56 -17.41
C THR A 67 -1.93 6.54 -16.27
N ASP A 68 -1.53 7.81 -16.46
CA ASP A 68 -1.66 8.92 -15.49
C ASP A 68 -0.82 8.79 -14.20
N LEU A 69 0.12 7.84 -14.12
CA LEU A 69 1.07 7.70 -13.02
C LEU A 69 2.51 8.01 -13.44
N LYS A 70 3.32 8.37 -12.45
CA LYS A 70 4.78 8.52 -12.61
C LYS A 70 5.44 7.14 -12.62
N LYS A 71 6.62 7.05 -13.25
CA LYS A 71 7.40 5.80 -13.37
C LYS A 71 7.64 5.07 -12.04
N SER A 72 7.78 5.82 -10.94
CA SER A 72 8.03 5.27 -9.61
C SER A 72 6.78 5.07 -8.77
N GLN A 73 5.57 5.22 -9.35
CA GLN A 73 4.32 5.09 -8.61
C GLN A 73 3.71 3.70 -8.80
N ALA A 74 3.61 2.96 -7.71
CA ALA A 74 2.85 1.73 -7.61
C ALA A 74 1.45 1.99 -7.06
N VAL A 75 0.48 1.18 -7.46
CA VAL A 75 -0.88 1.19 -6.91
C VAL A 75 -1.10 -0.09 -6.13
N ALA A 76 -1.38 0.03 -4.83
CA ALA A 76 -1.85 -1.07 -4.02
C ALA A 76 -3.37 -0.97 -3.88
N LEU A 77 -4.07 -2.07 -4.18
CA LEU A 77 -5.52 -2.18 -4.04
C LEU A 77 -5.87 -2.78 -2.68
N GLN A 78 -7.09 -2.49 -2.19
CA GLN A 78 -7.61 -3.11 -0.99
C GLN A 78 -7.65 -4.62 -1.17
N ASP A 79 -7.04 -5.33 -0.23
CA ASP A 79 -7.09 -6.78 -0.13
C ASP A 79 -7.22 -7.18 1.34
N THR A 80 -7.72 -8.40 1.58
CA THR A 80 -7.84 -8.97 2.92
C THR A 80 -6.72 -9.96 3.16
N VAL A 81 -5.80 -9.61 4.06
CA VAL A 81 -4.60 -10.40 4.33
C VAL A 81 -4.43 -10.61 5.83
N GLU A 82 -4.16 -11.84 6.25
CA GLU A 82 -3.80 -12.14 7.63
C GLU A 82 -2.31 -11.89 7.83
N LEU A 83 -1.96 -11.03 8.77
CA LEU A 83 -0.58 -10.71 9.14
C LEU A 83 -0.26 -11.38 10.48
N ASP A 84 0.70 -12.29 10.49
CA ASP A 84 1.24 -12.91 11.70
C ASP A 84 2.65 -12.37 11.98
N PHE A 85 2.78 -11.59 13.06
CA PHE A 85 4.06 -11.05 13.50
C PHE A 85 4.64 -11.94 14.59
N LYS A 86 5.65 -12.74 14.25
CA LYS A 86 6.39 -13.57 15.20
C LYS A 86 7.56 -12.76 15.79
N HIS A 87 7.65 -12.73 17.12
CA HIS A 87 8.77 -12.13 17.86
C HIS A 87 9.88 -13.16 18.04
#